data_AF-A0A558RAF8-F1
#
_entry.id   AF-A0A558RAF8-F1
#
_cell.length_a   1.000
_cell.length_b   1.000
_cell.length_c   1.000
_cell.angle_alpha   90.00
_cell.angle_beta   90.00
_cell.angle_gamma   90.00
#
_symmetry.space_group_name_H-M   'P 1'
#
loop_
_entity.id
_entity.type
_entity.pdbx_description
1 polymer ?
#
loop_
_entity_poly.entity_id
_entity_poly.type
_entity_poly.pdbx_seq_one_letter_code
_entity_poly.pdbx_strand_id
1 'polypeptide(L)'
;MLLIVFITLVVAAAFLFLFRRRDTGSTTDTTPLGSDAEGHGAVDGAAAAIEDVVDQFLGVDSHPALPEATGPADPLTQIKGLGPKAQAQLNTLGIHRYDQLAALDEAQVATVDAGMGTFRGRILKDQWVDQARHLAKGDTAGFEAKFGKLGG
;
A
#
# COMPACT_ATOMS: atom_id res chain seq x y z
N MET A 1 -28.61 9.18 21.93
CA MET A 1 -27.88 7.90 22.10
C MET A 1 -28.22 6.86 21.03
N LEU A 2 -29.49 6.67 20.64
CA LEU A 2 -29.88 5.66 19.63
C LEU A 2 -29.26 5.85 18.22
N LEU A 3 -29.05 7.11 17.77
CA LEU A 3 -28.45 7.45 16.47
C LEU A 3 -26.96 7.08 16.37
N ILE A 4 -26.20 7.24 17.46
CA ILE A 4 -24.76 6.97 17.51
C ILE A 4 -24.51 5.46 17.43
N VAL A 5 -25.35 4.66 18.10
CA VAL A 5 -25.29 3.20 18.03
C VAL A 5 -25.58 2.71 16.61
N PHE A 6 -26.54 3.34 15.91
CA PHE A 6 -26.86 2.97 14.53
C PHE A 6 -25.71 3.29 13.55
N ILE A 7 -25.07 4.46 13.69
CA ILE A 7 -23.91 4.83 12.87
C ILE A 7 -22.75 3.89 13.13
N THR A 8 -22.48 3.53 14.39
CA THR A 8 -21.43 2.54 14.71
C THR A 8 -21.78 1.15 14.16
N LEU A 9 -23.06 0.76 14.14
CA LEU A 9 -23.51 -0.51 13.58
C LEU A 9 -23.39 -0.54 12.06
N VAL A 10 -23.71 0.55 11.37
CA VAL A 10 -23.59 0.66 9.91
C VAL A 10 -22.13 0.69 9.47
N VAL A 11 -21.27 1.38 10.21
CA VAL A 11 -19.82 1.39 9.95
C VAL A 11 -19.21 0.02 10.25
N ALA A 12 -19.59 -0.64 11.34
CA ALA A 12 -19.14 -1.99 11.66
C ALA A 12 -19.67 -3.03 10.65
N ALA A 13 -20.90 -2.87 10.17
CA ALA A 13 -21.50 -3.75 9.15
C ALA A 13 -20.85 -3.54 7.78
N ALA A 14 -20.49 -2.31 7.40
CA ALA A 14 -19.71 -2.03 6.18
C ALA A 14 -18.28 -2.58 6.29
N PHE A 15 -17.66 -2.48 7.47
CA PHE A 15 -16.35 -3.05 7.77
C PHE A 15 -16.38 -4.59 7.71
N LEU A 16 -17.41 -5.22 8.30
CA LEU A 16 -17.64 -6.67 8.20
C LEU A 16 -18.02 -7.13 6.79
N PHE A 17 -18.77 -6.33 6.02
CA PHE A 17 -19.16 -6.68 4.65
C PHE A 17 -17.99 -6.59 3.67
N LEU A 18 -17.05 -5.67 3.89
CA LEU A 18 -15.81 -5.56 3.12
C LEU A 18 -14.77 -6.62 3.54
N PHE A 19 -14.78 -7.08 4.81
CA PHE A 19 -13.91 -8.17 5.28
C PHE A 19 -14.46 -9.58 5.03
N ARG A 20 -15.79 -9.79 4.95
CA ARG A 20 -16.40 -11.13 4.79
C ARG A 20 -16.37 -11.68 3.35
N ARG A 21 -15.74 -10.98 2.39
CA ARG A 21 -15.54 -11.52 1.02
C ARG A 21 -14.19 -12.23 0.82
N ARG A 22 -13.45 -12.53 1.89
CA ARG A 22 -12.40 -13.53 1.84
C ARG A 22 -12.85 -14.68 2.72
N ASP A 23 -13.41 -15.70 2.09
CA ASP A 23 -13.18 -17.11 2.40
C ASP A 23 -13.95 -17.98 1.38
N THR A 24 -13.21 -18.75 0.57
CA THR A 24 -13.43 -20.15 0.17
C THR A 24 -13.09 -20.47 -1.29
N GLY A 25 -12.22 -21.47 -1.44
CA GLY A 25 -12.05 -22.31 -2.63
C GLY A 25 -10.60 -22.34 -3.13
N SER A 26 -9.86 -23.44 -3.12
CA SER A 26 -10.12 -24.81 -2.69
C SER A 26 -8.77 -25.49 -2.46
N THR A 27 -8.62 -26.19 -1.34
CA THR A 27 -7.71 -27.33 -1.26
C THR A 27 -8.11 -28.30 -2.38
N THR A 28 -7.20 -28.54 -3.33
CA THR A 28 -7.28 -29.74 -4.17
C THR A 28 -6.12 -30.62 -3.77
N ASP A 29 -6.45 -31.62 -2.95
CA ASP A 29 -5.74 -32.88 -2.93
C ASP A 29 -5.69 -33.40 -4.38
N THR A 30 -4.50 -33.64 -4.92
CA THR A 30 -4.33 -34.56 -6.05
C THR A 30 -2.99 -35.27 -5.89
N THR A 31 -3.12 -36.51 -5.42
CA THR A 31 -2.26 -37.69 -5.55
C THR A 31 -1.34 -37.66 -6.78
N PRO A 32 -0.10 -38.16 -6.66
CA PRO A 32 0.94 -37.96 -7.67
C PRO A 32 0.69 -38.85 -8.89
N LEU A 33 0.98 -38.32 -10.08
CA LEU A 33 1.56 -39.10 -11.16
C LEU A 33 2.35 -38.16 -12.07
N GLY A 34 3.67 -38.28 -11.99
CA GLY A 34 4.57 -37.73 -12.99
C GLY A 34 4.59 -38.67 -14.21
N SER A 35 4.17 -38.13 -15.33
CA SER A 35 4.47 -38.52 -16.72
C SER A 35 3.98 -37.29 -17.52
N ASP A 36 4.74 -36.58 -18.32
CA ASP A 36 5.93 -36.91 -19.09
C ASP A 36 6.75 -35.63 -19.29
N ALA A 37 8.08 -35.78 -19.25
CA ALA A 37 9.01 -34.78 -19.70
C ALA A 37 9.21 -34.93 -21.21
N GLU A 38 8.96 -33.86 -21.97
CA GLU A 38 9.46 -33.56 -23.32
C GLU A 38 8.72 -32.26 -23.73
N GLY A 39 9.31 -31.12 -24.08
CA GLY A 39 10.58 -30.80 -24.70
C GLY A 39 10.29 -29.75 -25.78
N HIS A 40 11.14 -28.73 -25.90
CA HIS A 40 11.13 -27.61 -26.90
C HIS A 40 10.26 -26.41 -26.50
N GLY A 41 10.73 -25.17 -26.47
CA GLY A 41 11.91 -24.55 -27.06
C GLY A 41 11.47 -23.25 -27.75
N ALA A 42 12.20 -22.16 -27.51
CA ALA A 42 12.13 -20.86 -28.19
C ALA A 42 10.96 -19.93 -27.76
N VAL A 43 11.22 -19.04 -26.80
CA VAL A 43 11.63 -17.62 -26.96
C VAL A 43 10.46 -16.71 -27.37
N ASP A 44 9.86 -16.07 -26.37
CA ASP A 44 9.17 -14.75 -26.49
C ASP A 44 8.50 -14.30 -25.17
N GLY A 45 8.52 -15.11 -24.11
CA GLY A 45 7.97 -14.76 -22.79
C GLY A 45 8.99 -14.32 -21.73
N ALA A 46 10.23 -14.02 -22.11
CA ALA A 46 11.36 -13.90 -21.18
C ALA A 46 11.69 -12.46 -20.76
N ALA A 47 10.72 -11.54 -20.73
CA ALA A 47 10.94 -10.20 -20.17
C ALA A 47 10.12 -9.99 -18.88
N ALA A 48 8.87 -10.41 -18.85
CA ALA A 48 8.00 -10.22 -17.68
C ALA A 48 8.28 -11.21 -16.54
N ALA A 49 8.80 -12.41 -16.85
CA ALA A 49 9.08 -13.43 -15.83
C ALA A 49 10.43 -13.24 -15.12
N ILE A 50 11.31 -12.35 -15.61
CA ILE A 50 12.62 -12.15 -14.97
C ILE A 50 12.51 -11.23 -13.75
N GLU A 51 11.59 -10.25 -13.75
CA GLU A 51 11.38 -9.42 -12.55
C GLU A 51 10.85 -10.26 -11.38
N ASP A 52 9.89 -11.16 -11.64
CA ASP A 52 9.29 -12.01 -10.61
C ASP A 52 10.30 -13.03 -10.02
N VAL A 53 11.21 -13.56 -10.85
CA VAL A 53 12.24 -14.51 -10.40
C VAL A 53 13.38 -13.81 -9.67
N VAL A 54 13.68 -12.55 -9.98
CA VAL A 54 14.71 -11.77 -9.26
C VAL A 54 14.23 -11.43 -7.84
N ASP A 55 12.94 -11.15 -7.65
CA ASP A 55 12.33 -10.98 -6.32
C ASP A 55 12.38 -12.28 -5.51
N GLN A 56 12.13 -13.42 -6.17
CA GLN A 56 12.14 -14.74 -5.53
C GLN A 56 13.54 -15.22 -5.10
N PHE A 57 14.61 -14.83 -5.78
CA PHE A 57 15.96 -15.38 -5.56
C PHE A 57 16.83 -14.56 -4.59
N LEU A 58 16.49 -13.29 -4.30
CA LEU A 58 17.27 -12.52 -3.34
C LEU A 58 16.83 -12.67 -1.88
N GLY A 59 15.67 -13.28 -1.57
CA GLY A 59 15.37 -13.76 -0.20
C GLY A 59 15.64 -12.73 0.92
N VAL A 60 15.52 -11.44 0.59
CA VAL A 60 15.59 -10.33 1.52
C VAL A 60 14.16 -9.79 1.61
N ASP A 61 13.28 -10.57 2.26
CA ASP A 61 12.01 -10.09 2.79
C ASP A 61 12.26 -9.09 3.94
N SER A 62 12.97 -8.00 3.64
CA SER A 62 13.20 -6.90 4.59
C SER A 62 12.14 -5.81 4.48
N HIS A 63 11.28 -5.87 3.47
CA HIS A 63 10.18 -4.94 3.33
C HIS A 63 8.91 -5.60 3.86
N PRO A 64 8.29 -5.07 4.94
CA PRO A 64 6.95 -5.51 5.29
C PRO A 64 6.08 -5.34 4.04
N ALA A 65 5.19 -6.31 3.76
CA ALA A 65 4.32 -6.26 2.59
C ALA A 65 3.63 -4.89 2.53
N LEU A 66 4.14 -4.01 1.67
CA LEU A 66 3.60 -2.66 1.48
C LEU A 66 2.32 -2.80 0.66
N PRO A 67 1.37 -1.88 0.82
CA PRO A 67 0.19 -1.87 -0.02
C PRO A 67 0.60 -1.82 -1.50
N GLU A 68 0.03 -2.70 -2.31
CA GLU A 68 0.31 -2.76 -3.76
C GLU A 68 -0.01 -1.43 -4.44
N ALA A 69 0.88 -0.99 -5.35
CA ALA A 69 0.66 0.18 -6.18
C ALA A 69 -0.08 -0.20 -7.46
N THR A 70 -1.34 0.24 -7.61
CA THR A 70 -2.07 0.10 -8.89
C THR A 70 -2.19 1.43 -9.62
N GLY A 71 -1.15 1.87 -10.34
CA GLY A 71 -1.23 3.06 -11.19
C GLY A 71 0.03 3.95 -11.22
N PRO A 72 -0.04 5.12 -11.88
CA PRO A 72 1.08 6.06 -11.94
C PRO A 72 1.40 6.65 -10.56
N ALA A 73 2.67 7.06 -10.38
CA ALA A 73 3.13 7.70 -9.15
C ALA A 73 2.43 9.04 -8.90
N ASP A 74 2.11 9.32 -7.64
CA ASP A 74 1.48 10.56 -7.21
C ASP A 74 2.53 11.60 -6.77
N PRO A 75 2.22 12.90 -6.86
CA PRO A 75 3.11 13.95 -6.35
C PRO A 75 3.03 14.03 -4.81
N LEU A 76 3.71 13.13 -4.09
CA LEU A 76 3.70 13.08 -2.62
C LEU A 76 4.05 14.42 -1.94
N THR A 77 4.75 15.32 -2.62
CA THR A 77 5.01 16.71 -2.19
C THR A 77 3.78 17.57 -1.96
N GLN A 78 2.58 17.16 -2.40
CA GLN A 78 1.32 17.83 -2.03
C GLN A 78 0.97 17.64 -0.54
N ILE A 79 1.53 16.62 0.11
CA ILE A 79 1.39 16.41 1.55
C ILE A 79 2.22 17.47 2.28
N LYS A 80 1.58 18.23 3.17
CA LYS A 80 2.24 19.29 3.94
C LYS A 80 3.28 18.68 4.88
N GLY A 81 4.47 19.27 4.87
CA GLY A 81 5.63 18.78 5.63
C GLY A 81 6.44 17.70 4.92
N LEU A 82 5.96 17.17 3.79
CA LEU A 82 6.65 16.18 2.98
C LEU A 82 7.38 16.88 1.82
N GLY A 83 8.66 17.19 2.02
CA GLY A 83 9.50 17.84 1.01
C GLY A 83 10.06 16.86 -0.04
N PRO A 84 10.68 17.36 -1.13
CA PRO A 84 11.20 16.52 -2.22
C PRO A 84 12.18 15.43 -1.77
N LYS A 85 12.99 15.72 -0.73
CA LYS A 85 13.92 14.74 -0.14
C LYS A 85 13.20 13.62 0.63
N ALA A 86 12.13 13.95 1.34
CA ALA A 86 11.32 12.96 2.03
C ALA A 86 10.55 12.09 1.03
N GLN A 87 10.04 12.68 -0.06
CA GLN A 87 9.44 11.92 -1.17
C GLN A 87 10.45 10.96 -1.80
N ALA A 88 11.68 11.42 -2.08
CA ALA A 88 12.72 10.54 -2.62
C ALA A 88 13.03 9.36 -1.69
N GLN A 89 13.02 9.58 -0.37
CA GLN A 89 13.22 8.52 0.61
C GLN A 89 12.04 7.53 0.61
N LEU A 90 10.80 8.02 0.62
CA LEU A 90 9.60 7.17 0.53
C LEU A 90 9.57 6.35 -0.76
N ASN A 91 9.94 6.97 -1.88
CA ASN A 91 10.08 6.29 -3.17
C ASN A 91 11.14 5.17 -3.10
N THR A 92 12.25 5.38 -2.39
CA THR A 92 13.27 4.34 -2.19
C THR A 92 12.74 3.18 -1.34
N LEU A 93 11.81 3.46 -0.43
CA LEU A 93 11.08 2.46 0.36
C LEU A 93 9.89 1.86 -0.41
N GLY A 94 9.70 2.16 -1.70
CA GLY A 94 8.61 1.60 -2.52
C GLY A 94 7.25 2.29 -2.37
N ILE A 95 7.18 3.44 -1.69
CA ILE A 95 5.97 4.25 -1.56
C ILE A 95 6.00 5.38 -2.57
N HIS A 96 5.14 5.28 -3.59
CA HIS A 96 5.07 6.23 -4.70
C HIS A 96 3.70 6.91 -4.84
N ARG A 97 2.69 6.44 -4.11
CA ARG A 97 1.29 6.85 -4.29
C ARG A 97 0.60 7.21 -2.98
N TYR A 98 -0.41 8.07 -3.06
CA TYR A 98 -1.18 8.48 -1.88
C TYR A 98 -1.95 7.32 -1.27
N ASP A 99 -2.47 6.41 -2.08
CA ASP A 99 -3.23 5.25 -1.61
C ASP A 99 -2.36 4.28 -0.81
N GLN A 100 -1.12 4.04 -1.25
CA GLN A 100 -0.16 3.25 -0.48
C GLN A 100 0.13 3.86 0.89
N LEU A 101 0.44 5.17 0.91
CA LEU A 101 0.74 5.87 2.15
C LEU A 101 -0.50 5.97 3.07
N ALA A 102 -1.69 6.10 2.48
CA ALA A 102 -2.97 6.10 3.19
C ALA A 102 -3.37 4.72 3.71
N ALA A 103 -2.88 3.64 3.11
CA ALA A 103 -3.21 2.26 3.48
C ALA A 103 -2.29 1.70 4.57
N LEU A 104 -1.22 2.41 4.94
CA LEU A 104 -0.33 1.94 6.01
C LEU A 104 -1.08 1.78 7.34
N ASP A 105 -0.88 0.64 7.97
CA ASP A 105 -1.23 0.39 9.37
C ASP A 105 -0.13 0.90 10.33
N GLU A 106 -0.38 0.81 11.64
CA GLU A 106 0.55 1.33 12.65
C GLU A 106 1.93 0.64 12.61
N ALA A 107 1.97 -0.67 12.34
CA ALA A 107 3.21 -1.43 12.26
C ALA A 107 4.00 -1.06 11.00
N GLN A 108 3.33 -0.95 9.87
CA GLN A 108 3.92 -0.49 8.61
C GLN A 108 4.41 0.95 8.72
N VAL A 109 3.65 1.84 9.35
CA VAL A 109 4.09 3.21 9.65
C VAL A 109 5.38 3.19 10.46
N ALA A 110 5.48 2.37 11.51
CA ALA A 110 6.69 2.27 12.32
C ALA A 110 7.90 1.79 11.51
N THR A 111 7.71 0.80 10.63
CA THR A 111 8.78 0.30 9.76
C THR A 111 9.21 1.32 8.71
N VAL A 112 8.26 1.95 8.03
CA VAL A 112 8.56 3.01 7.05
C VAL A 112 9.27 4.16 7.74
N ASP A 113 8.79 4.60 8.91
CA ASP A 113 9.38 5.69 9.70
C ASP A 113 10.81 5.36 10.14
N ALA A 114 11.09 4.11 10.52
CA ALA A 114 12.45 3.66 10.82
C ALA A 114 13.38 3.77 9.60
N GLY A 115 12.86 3.53 8.39
CA GLY A 115 13.56 3.69 7.11
C GLY A 115 13.72 5.15 6.63
N MET A 116 13.10 6.13 7.30
CA MET A 116 13.12 7.54 6.87
C MET A 116 14.40 8.30 7.22
N GLY A 117 15.32 7.71 7.99
CA GLY A 117 16.59 8.35 8.36
C GLY A 117 16.37 9.68 9.10
N THR A 118 16.84 10.80 8.53
CA THR A 118 16.69 12.14 9.14
C THR A 118 15.25 12.64 9.23
N PHE A 119 14.31 12.01 8.51
CA PHE A 119 12.90 12.39 8.49
C PHE A 119 12.04 11.52 9.42
N ARG A 120 12.67 10.64 10.20
CA ARG A 120 11.98 9.80 11.19
C ARG A 120 11.15 10.64 12.17
N GLY A 121 9.98 10.13 12.53
CA GLY A 121 8.94 10.74 13.34
C GLY A 121 8.00 11.68 12.58
N ARG A 122 8.32 12.06 11.32
CA ARG A 122 7.50 13.01 10.57
C ARG A 122 6.21 12.41 10.04
N ILE A 123 6.18 11.12 9.74
CA ILE A 123 4.98 10.45 9.25
C ILE A 123 3.81 10.67 10.23
N LEU A 124 4.09 10.55 11.54
CA LEU A 124 3.13 10.77 12.61
C LEU A 124 2.96 12.25 12.97
N LYS A 125 4.07 12.97 13.18
CA LYS A 125 4.04 14.38 13.63
C LYS A 125 3.35 15.30 12.64
N ASP A 126 3.64 15.11 11.36
CA ASP A 126 3.09 15.91 10.26
C ASP A 126 1.84 15.21 9.66
N GLN A 127 1.37 14.12 10.26
CA GLN A 127 0.13 13.42 9.88
C GLN A 127 0.05 13.03 8.40
N TRP A 128 1.15 12.52 7.83
CA TRP A 128 1.24 12.23 6.39
C TRP A 128 0.22 11.19 5.93
N VAL A 129 -0.06 10.17 6.74
CA VAL A 129 -1.06 9.12 6.42
C VAL A 129 -2.46 9.73 6.30
N ASP A 130 -2.86 10.57 7.25
CA ASP A 130 -4.18 11.23 7.23
C ASP A 130 -4.33 12.17 6.03
N GLN A 131 -3.30 12.95 5.73
CA GLN A 131 -3.26 13.82 4.56
C GLN A 131 -3.38 13.02 3.26
N ALA A 132 -2.62 11.92 3.15
CA ALA A 132 -2.68 11.01 2.01
C ALA A 132 -4.08 10.40 1.84
N ARG A 133 -4.81 10.11 2.92
CA ARG A 133 -6.19 9.59 2.84
C ARG A 133 -7.16 10.56 2.15
N HIS A 134 -7.00 11.87 2.33
CA HIS A 134 -7.84 12.85 1.61
C HIS A 134 -7.42 12.94 0.15
N LEU A 135 -6.12 13.01 -0.13
CA LEU A 135 -5.58 13.12 -1.50
C LEU A 135 -5.87 11.88 -2.35
N ALA A 136 -5.75 10.68 -1.78
CA ALA A 136 -6.08 9.42 -2.44
C ALA A 136 -7.56 9.33 -2.85
N LYS A 137 -8.45 10.03 -2.14
CA LYS A 137 -9.88 10.11 -2.43
C LYS A 137 -10.24 11.28 -3.36
N GLY A 138 -9.28 12.15 -3.69
CA GLY A 138 -9.56 13.42 -4.38
C GLY A 138 -10.35 14.42 -3.52
N ASP A 139 -10.38 14.25 -2.20
CA ASP A 139 -11.11 15.11 -1.27
C ASP A 139 -10.28 16.36 -0.90
N THR A 140 -10.10 17.24 -1.89
CA THR A 140 -9.39 18.51 -1.68
C THR A 140 -10.11 19.40 -0.67
N ALA A 141 -11.46 19.42 -0.68
CA ALA A 141 -12.22 20.25 0.26
C ALA A 141 -12.01 19.83 1.71
N GLY A 142 -12.06 18.53 2.01
CA GLY A 142 -11.77 17.99 3.34
C GLY A 142 -10.32 18.17 3.74
N PHE A 143 -9.39 18.02 2.78
CA PHE A 143 -7.98 18.32 3.01
C PHE A 143 -7.79 19.78 3.43
N GLU A 144 -8.32 20.73 2.66
CA GLU A 144 -8.12 22.16 2.93
C GLU A 144 -8.81 22.62 4.21
N ALA A 145 -9.97 22.04 4.53
CA ALA A 145 -10.66 22.31 5.79
C ALA A 145 -9.85 21.89 7.03
N LYS A 146 -9.07 20.81 6.95
CA LYS A 146 -8.29 20.27 8.09
C LYS A 146 -6.84 20.77 8.10
N PHE A 147 -6.21 20.91 6.94
CA PHE A 147 -4.75 21.14 6.81
C PHE A 147 -4.41 22.48 6.13
N GLY A 148 -5.40 23.20 5.60
CA GLY A 148 -5.22 24.45 4.86
C GLY A 148 -4.96 24.23 3.37
N LYS A 149 -4.87 25.34 2.61
CA LYS A 149 -4.77 25.33 1.15
C LYS A 149 -3.60 24.50 0.62
N LEU A 150 -3.85 23.78 -0.47
CA LEU A 150 -2.81 23.11 -1.26
C LEU A 150 -2.00 24.16 -2.03
N GLY A 151 -0.67 24.01 -2.03
CA GLY A 151 0.23 24.88 -2.81
C GLY A 151 0.42 26.32 -2.28
N GLY A 152 0.15 26.55 -1.00
CA GLY A 152 0.41 27.84 -0.32
C GLY A 152 1.80 27.93 0.31
#